data_AF-A0A378AS61-F1
#
_entry.id   AF-A0A378AS61-F1
#
_cell.length_a   1.000
_cell.length_b   1.000
_cell.length_c   1.000
_cell.angle_alpha   90.00
_cell.angle_beta   90.00
_cell.angle_gamma   90.00
#
_symmetry.space_group_name_H-M   'P 1'
#
loop_
_entity.id
_entity.type
_entity.pdbx_description
1 polymer ?
#
loop_
_entity_poly.entity_id
_entity_poly.type
_entity_poly.pdbx_seq_one_letter_code
_entity_poly.pdbx_strand_id
1 'polypeptide(L)'
;MSRFRHAVKDRDQHIQTLRIACGVLAFFLLFTCAGWMLAPSKLTVHNPPDLRTGSTRPWWEVPPPTVYSFAFYIFQQLNAWPKNGEVDYSAKINALSPYLTPSCQDFLKADAKKRGDAGELTDRVRVVYEVPGRGYQSQSVTVQDRDHWIARLDVVADEYFHAEPVKRALVRYPLKVVRWEGDAERNPFGLALDCYAGVPQRLEAAPPAPKPEKSGVFQ
;
A
#
# COMPACT_ATOMS: atom_id res chain seq x y z
N MET A 1 63.55 45.65 17.45
CA MET A 1 62.89 45.37 16.14
C MET A 1 62.59 43.89 15.87
N SER A 2 63.32 42.92 16.47
CA SER A 2 63.08 41.49 16.21
C SER A 2 61.73 40.97 16.75
N ARG A 3 61.30 41.36 17.97
CA ARG A 3 60.04 40.88 18.58
C ARG A 3 58.79 41.15 17.74
N PHE A 4 58.64 42.35 17.18
CA PHE A 4 57.50 42.68 16.31
C PHE A 4 57.52 41.89 15.00
N ARG A 5 58.70 41.64 14.44
CA ARG A 5 58.86 40.82 13.24
C ARG A 5 58.53 39.34 13.49
N HIS A 6 58.89 38.81 14.67
CA HIS A 6 58.51 37.46 15.09
C HIS A 6 56.99 37.35 15.32
N ALA A 7 56.37 38.32 15.99
CA ALA A 7 54.92 38.32 16.22
C ALA A 7 54.10 38.37 14.91
N VAL A 8 54.55 39.16 13.92
CA VAL A 8 53.91 39.18 12.59
C VAL A 8 54.11 37.85 11.87
N LYS A 9 55.32 37.26 11.93
CA LYS A 9 55.62 35.97 11.30
C LYS A 9 54.80 34.82 11.91
N ASP A 10 54.64 34.78 13.23
CA ASP A 10 53.81 33.78 13.92
C ASP A 10 52.34 33.89 13.51
N ARG A 11 51.82 35.12 13.40
CA ARG A 11 50.44 35.36 12.94
C ARG A 11 50.25 34.92 11.48
N ASP A 12 51.19 35.24 10.60
CA ASP A 12 51.12 34.87 9.19
C ASP A 12 51.23 33.35 9.00
N GLN A 13 52.09 32.69 9.79
CA GLN A 13 52.16 31.23 9.84
C GLN A 13 50.84 30.62 10.35
N HIS A 14 50.23 31.20 11.38
CA HIS A 14 48.94 30.74 11.90
C HIS A 14 47.80 30.94 10.90
N ILE A 15 47.76 32.07 10.17
CA ILE A 15 46.78 32.29 9.09
C ILE A 15 47.01 31.30 7.95
N GLN A 16 48.26 31.02 7.61
CA GLN A 16 48.61 30.04 6.58
C GLN A 16 48.17 28.62 6.98
N THR A 17 48.42 28.20 8.22
CA THR A 17 47.95 26.89 8.71
C THR A 17 46.42 26.81 8.74
N LEU A 18 45.73 27.89 9.12
CA LEU A 18 44.27 27.94 9.11
C LEU A 18 43.69 27.84 7.69
N ARG A 19 44.30 28.54 6.71
CA ARG A 19 43.89 28.46 5.30
C ARG A 19 44.11 27.07 4.72
N ILE A 20 45.24 26.45 5.05
CA ILE A 20 45.52 25.06 4.68
C ILE A 20 44.45 24.15 5.32
N ALA A 21 44.14 24.33 6.61
CA ALA A 21 43.11 23.56 7.29
C ALA A 21 41.71 23.73 6.66
N CYS A 22 41.30 24.96 6.33
CA CYS A 22 40.05 25.23 5.62
C CYS A 22 40.02 24.59 4.23
N GLY A 23 41.12 24.66 3.48
CA GLY A 23 41.22 24.02 2.17
C GLY A 23 41.08 22.50 2.26
N VAL A 24 41.71 21.91 3.27
CA VAL A 24 41.58 20.47 3.58
C VAL A 24 40.13 20.11 3.95
N LEU A 25 39.46 20.91 4.78
CA LEU A 25 38.05 20.67 5.15
C LEU A 25 37.11 20.80 3.95
N ALA A 26 37.32 21.80 3.09
CA ALA A 26 36.53 21.98 1.87
C ALA A 26 36.70 20.80 0.91
N PHE A 27 37.92 20.29 0.78
CA PHE A 27 38.19 19.08 0.00
C PHE A 27 37.41 17.87 0.53
N PHE A 28 37.43 17.62 1.84
CA PHE A 28 36.65 16.52 2.44
C PHE A 28 35.14 16.69 2.24
N LEU A 29 34.62 17.91 2.38
CA LEU A 29 33.21 18.19 2.14
C LEU A 29 32.82 17.83 0.70
N LEU A 30 33.56 18.31 -0.30
CA LEU A 30 33.29 17.99 -1.71
C LEU A 30 33.38 16.49 -1.99
N PHE A 31 34.37 15.80 -1.39
CA PHE A 31 34.50 14.35 -1.50
C PHE A 31 33.28 13.61 -0.94
N THR A 32 32.76 14.03 0.22
CA THR A 32 31.54 13.43 0.81
C THR A 32 30.29 13.71 -0.01
N CYS A 33 30.11 14.93 -0.52
CA CYS A 33 28.97 15.27 -1.39
C CYS A 33 28.99 14.45 -2.69
N ALA A 34 30.16 14.29 -3.31
CA ALA A 34 30.31 13.44 -4.48
C ALA A 34 29.97 11.98 -4.16
N GLY A 35 30.49 11.44 -3.06
CA GLY A 35 30.16 10.09 -2.60
C GLY A 35 28.65 9.88 -2.38
N TRP A 36 27.95 10.89 -1.82
CA TRP A 36 26.50 10.83 -1.63
C TRP A 36 25.72 10.88 -2.94
N MET A 37 26.15 11.69 -3.91
CA MET A 37 25.51 11.78 -5.23
C MET A 37 25.70 10.51 -6.07
N LEU A 38 26.83 9.82 -5.90
CA LEU A 38 27.12 8.56 -6.59
C LEU A 38 26.58 7.33 -5.85
N ALA A 39 26.02 7.51 -4.64
CA ALA A 39 25.48 6.39 -3.88
C ALA A 39 24.29 5.74 -4.62
N PRO A 40 24.27 4.41 -4.77
CA PRO A 40 23.21 3.72 -5.49
C PRO A 40 21.85 3.93 -4.82
N SER A 41 20.85 4.36 -5.60
CA SER A 41 19.49 4.62 -5.12
C SER A 41 18.69 3.35 -4.78
N LYS A 42 19.20 2.19 -5.19
CA LYS A 42 18.64 0.87 -4.87
C LYS A 42 19.72 0.05 -4.16
N LEU A 43 19.50 -0.22 -2.88
CA LEU A 43 20.33 -1.13 -2.10
C LEU A 43 19.68 -2.53 -2.12
N THR A 44 20.26 -3.46 -2.85
CA THR A 44 19.87 -4.88 -2.76
C THR A 44 20.44 -5.48 -1.48
N VAL A 45 19.63 -5.52 -0.42
CA VAL A 45 20.00 -6.14 0.84
C VAL A 45 19.81 -7.65 0.72
N HIS A 46 20.92 -8.37 0.65
CA HIS A 46 20.91 -9.81 0.90
C HIS A 46 20.73 -9.98 2.41
N ASN A 47 19.51 -10.31 2.84
CA ASN A 47 19.26 -10.77 4.20
C ASN A 47 19.53 -12.28 4.22
N PRO A 48 20.75 -12.74 4.59
CA PRO A 48 20.97 -14.16 4.72
C PRO A 48 20.06 -14.65 5.86
N PRO A 49 19.35 -15.76 5.68
CA PRO A 49 18.60 -16.34 6.76
C PRO A 49 19.51 -16.69 7.94
N ASP A 50 19.01 -16.55 9.17
CA ASP A 50 19.67 -17.04 10.39
C ASP A 50 20.13 -18.49 10.19
N LEU A 51 21.44 -18.73 10.12
CA LEU A 51 22.00 -20.05 9.80
C LEU A 51 21.84 -21.08 10.94
N ARG A 52 21.32 -20.70 12.11
CA ARG A 52 20.89 -21.67 13.13
C ARG A 52 19.59 -22.39 12.74
N THR A 53 18.80 -21.74 11.89
CA THR A 53 17.61 -22.27 11.22
C THR A 53 17.49 -21.54 9.88
N GLY A 54 18.35 -21.93 8.92
CA GLY A 54 18.41 -21.26 7.63
C GLY A 54 17.04 -21.27 6.94
N SER A 55 16.39 -20.11 6.85
CA SER A 55 15.28 -19.85 5.93
C SER A 55 15.77 -19.94 4.48
N THR A 56 15.96 -21.16 4.01
CA THR A 56 15.97 -21.49 2.59
C THR A 56 14.55 -21.25 2.08
N ARG A 57 14.37 -20.20 1.27
CA ARG A 57 13.11 -19.99 0.54
C ARG A 57 13.38 -20.10 -0.96
N PRO A 58 12.54 -20.81 -1.71
CA PRO A 58 12.63 -20.79 -3.16
C PRO A 58 12.41 -19.36 -3.66
N TRP A 59 13.22 -18.92 -4.63
CA TRP A 59 13.13 -17.56 -5.17
C TRP A 59 11.78 -17.25 -5.83
N TRP A 60 11.08 -18.29 -6.29
CA TRP A 60 9.75 -18.19 -6.89
C TRP A 60 8.63 -18.15 -5.85
N GLU A 61 8.87 -18.48 -4.58
CA GLU A 61 7.81 -18.56 -3.58
C GLU A 61 7.41 -17.16 -3.12
N VAL A 62 6.15 -16.80 -3.33
CA VAL A 62 5.58 -15.55 -2.79
C VAL A 62 5.08 -15.83 -1.37
N PRO A 63 5.59 -15.10 -0.34
CA PRO A 63 5.15 -15.33 1.03
C PRO A 63 3.64 -15.05 1.20
N PRO A 64 2.89 -15.89 1.94
CA PRO A 64 1.48 -15.64 2.23
C PRO A 64 1.15 -14.26 2.83
N PRO A 65 1.98 -13.65 3.71
CA PRO A 65 1.74 -12.28 4.17
C PRO A 65 1.76 -11.25 3.03
N THR A 66 2.61 -11.45 2.02
CA THR A 66 2.72 -10.57 0.84
C THR A 66 1.49 -10.71 -0.05
N VAL A 67 0.99 -11.94 -0.25
CA VAL A 67 -0.26 -12.20 -0.96
C VAL A 67 -1.43 -11.50 -0.27
N TYR A 68 -1.49 -11.62 1.07
CA TYR A 68 -2.54 -10.99 1.87
C TYR A 68 -2.49 -9.47 1.77
N SER A 69 -1.32 -8.85 1.95
CA SER A 69 -1.17 -7.40 1.91
C SER A 69 -1.47 -6.83 0.52
N PHE A 70 -1.02 -7.51 -0.54
CA PHE A 70 -1.40 -7.19 -1.92
C PHE A 70 -2.92 -7.23 -2.10
N ALA A 71 -3.55 -8.34 -1.73
CA ALA A 71 -4.98 -8.53 -1.91
C ALA A 71 -5.79 -7.47 -1.17
N PHE A 72 -5.44 -7.21 0.10
CA PHE A 72 -6.09 -6.19 0.90
C PHE A 72 -5.92 -4.79 0.31
N TYR A 73 -4.70 -4.42 -0.07
CA TYR A 73 -4.40 -3.10 -0.63
C TYR A 73 -5.20 -2.82 -1.90
N ILE A 74 -5.17 -3.75 -2.88
CA ILE A 74 -5.90 -3.58 -4.14
C ILE A 74 -7.42 -3.60 -3.91
N PHE A 75 -7.91 -4.52 -3.05
CA PHE A 75 -9.33 -4.59 -2.73
C PHE A 75 -9.83 -3.32 -2.04
N GLN A 76 -9.05 -2.75 -1.13
CA GLN A 76 -9.35 -1.48 -0.48
C GLN A 76 -9.44 -0.36 -1.51
N GLN A 77 -8.49 -0.26 -2.43
CA GLN A 77 -8.48 0.77 -3.47
C GLN A 77 -9.67 0.65 -4.43
N LEU A 78 -10.06 -0.57 -4.81
CA LEU A 78 -11.24 -0.82 -5.66
C LEU A 78 -12.55 -0.38 -5.00
N ASN A 79 -12.65 -0.55 -3.68
CA ASN A 79 -13.86 -0.29 -2.91
C ASN A 79 -13.80 1.05 -2.14
N ALA A 80 -12.92 1.96 -2.54
CA ALA A 80 -12.81 3.32 -2.00
C ALA A 80 -13.41 4.33 -2.98
N TRP A 81 -14.64 4.76 -2.71
CA TRP A 81 -15.39 5.73 -3.51
C TRP A 81 -15.60 6.99 -2.67
N PRO A 82 -14.68 7.96 -2.69
CA PRO A 82 -14.71 9.09 -1.76
C PRO A 82 -15.80 10.13 -2.07
N LYS A 83 -16.34 10.18 -3.29
CA LYS A 83 -17.32 11.20 -3.71
C LYS A 83 -18.59 10.61 -4.28
N ASN A 84 -18.47 9.77 -5.30
CA ASN A 84 -19.62 9.20 -5.99
C ASN A 84 -19.21 7.86 -6.61
N GLY A 85 -19.82 6.78 -6.12
CA GLY A 85 -19.54 5.41 -6.56
C GLY A 85 -19.75 5.18 -8.07
N GLU A 86 -20.64 5.92 -8.72
CA GLU A 86 -20.94 5.77 -10.15
C GLU A 86 -19.73 6.14 -11.02
N VAL A 87 -19.00 7.19 -10.60
CA VAL A 87 -17.79 7.68 -11.28
C VAL A 87 -16.54 7.00 -10.71
N ASP A 88 -16.42 6.97 -9.39
CA ASP A 88 -15.21 6.53 -8.70
C ASP A 88 -14.95 5.04 -8.92
N TYR A 89 -15.97 4.18 -8.89
CA TYR A 89 -15.78 2.74 -9.03
C TYR A 89 -15.24 2.37 -10.42
N SER A 90 -15.87 2.89 -11.46
CA SER A 90 -15.44 2.70 -12.86
C SER A 90 -14.04 3.23 -13.10
N ALA A 91 -13.71 4.42 -12.55
CA ALA A 91 -12.38 5.01 -12.64
C ALA A 91 -11.32 4.13 -11.94
N LYS A 92 -11.62 3.59 -10.75
CA LYS A 92 -10.73 2.69 -10.00
C LYS A 92 -10.50 1.37 -10.73
N ILE A 93 -11.53 0.77 -11.33
CA ILE A 93 -11.39 -0.46 -12.13
C ILE A 93 -10.40 -0.24 -13.28
N ASN A 94 -10.49 0.91 -13.96
CA ASN A 94 -9.58 1.22 -15.06
C ASN A 94 -8.16 1.52 -14.58
N ALA A 95 -8.01 2.31 -13.52
CA ALA A 95 -6.71 2.67 -12.94
C ALA A 95 -5.96 1.45 -12.37
N LEU A 96 -6.68 0.48 -11.81
CA LEU A 96 -6.11 -0.74 -11.22
C LEU A 96 -6.05 -1.92 -12.19
N SER A 97 -6.37 -1.72 -13.47
CA SER A 97 -6.31 -2.78 -14.49
C SER A 97 -5.00 -3.57 -14.54
N PRO A 98 -3.79 -3.01 -14.26
CA PRO A 98 -2.56 -3.80 -14.20
C PRO A 98 -2.52 -4.86 -13.09
N TYR A 99 -3.39 -4.73 -12.07
CA TYR A 99 -3.49 -5.62 -10.90
C TYR A 99 -4.70 -6.56 -10.97
N LEU A 100 -5.38 -6.59 -12.11
CA LEU A 100 -6.58 -7.38 -12.34
C LEU A 100 -6.34 -8.35 -13.50
N THR A 101 -6.83 -9.58 -13.36
CA THR A 101 -6.97 -10.46 -14.53
C THR A 101 -8.05 -9.90 -15.47
N PRO A 102 -8.00 -10.19 -16.79
CA PRO A 102 -9.06 -9.76 -17.72
C PRO A 102 -10.46 -10.22 -17.30
N SER A 103 -10.59 -11.48 -16.85
CA SER A 103 -11.82 -12.04 -16.29
C SER A 103 -12.34 -11.25 -15.09
N CYS A 104 -11.45 -10.86 -14.19
CA CYS A 104 -11.84 -10.07 -13.02
C CYS A 104 -12.23 -8.63 -13.41
N GLN A 105 -11.52 -8.03 -14.37
CA GLN A 105 -11.87 -6.70 -14.87
C GLN A 105 -13.27 -6.69 -15.49
N ASP A 106 -13.61 -7.70 -16.30
CA ASP A 106 -14.93 -7.83 -16.91
C ASP A 106 -16.02 -8.09 -15.87
N PHE A 107 -15.74 -8.94 -14.88
CA PHE A 107 -16.64 -9.15 -13.74
C PHE A 107 -16.93 -7.84 -13.00
N LEU A 108 -15.90 -7.05 -12.69
CA LEU A 108 -16.05 -5.78 -11.96
C LEU A 108 -16.79 -4.73 -12.79
N LYS A 109 -16.57 -4.67 -14.10
CA LYS A 109 -17.34 -3.78 -15.00
C LYS A 109 -18.82 -4.18 -15.03
N ALA A 110 -19.12 -5.48 -15.09
CA ALA A 110 -20.49 -5.96 -15.03
C ALA A 110 -21.16 -5.68 -13.68
N ASP A 111 -20.44 -5.84 -12.57
CA ASP A 111 -20.89 -5.48 -11.23
C ASP A 111 -21.16 -3.96 -11.11
N ALA A 112 -20.25 -3.12 -11.60
CA ALA A 112 -20.42 -1.67 -11.63
C ALA A 112 -21.68 -1.27 -12.41
N LYS A 113 -21.89 -1.85 -13.59
CA LYS A 113 -23.11 -1.61 -14.39
C LYS A 113 -24.36 -2.03 -13.63
N LYS A 114 -24.39 -3.26 -13.11
CA LYS A 114 -25.54 -3.78 -12.37
C LYS A 114 -25.91 -2.91 -11.17
N ARG A 115 -24.91 -2.45 -10.41
CA ARG A 115 -25.13 -1.57 -9.24
C ARG A 115 -25.56 -0.17 -9.65
N GLY A 116 -25.00 0.36 -10.74
CA GLY A 116 -25.43 1.63 -11.32
C GLY A 116 -26.90 1.60 -11.74
N ASP A 117 -27.30 0.56 -12.50
CA ASP A 117 -28.69 0.36 -12.94
C ASP A 117 -29.66 0.20 -11.76
N ALA A 118 -29.19 -0.32 -10.62
CA ALA A 118 -29.96 -0.46 -9.37
C ALA A 118 -29.97 0.82 -8.49
N GLY A 119 -29.26 1.88 -8.87
CA GLY A 119 -29.12 3.10 -8.05
C GLY A 119 -28.29 2.89 -6.77
N GLU A 120 -27.49 1.82 -6.70
CA GLU A 120 -26.66 1.49 -5.54
C GLU A 120 -25.33 2.26 -5.52
N LEU A 121 -25.03 3.10 -6.52
CA LEU A 121 -23.77 3.83 -6.64
C LEU A 121 -23.91 5.36 -6.61
N THR A 122 -25.06 5.88 -7.04
CA THR A 122 -25.29 7.31 -7.19
C THR A 122 -25.19 8.04 -5.85
N ASP A 123 -24.28 9.02 -5.77
CA ASP A 123 -23.92 9.79 -4.58
C ASP A 123 -23.58 8.93 -3.35
N ARG A 124 -23.14 7.69 -3.60
CA ARG A 124 -22.63 6.79 -2.57
C ARG A 124 -21.16 7.02 -2.35
N VAL A 125 -20.81 7.28 -1.09
CA VAL A 125 -19.43 7.28 -0.62
C VAL A 125 -19.18 5.94 0.06
N ARG A 126 -18.08 5.27 -0.29
CA ARG A 126 -17.71 3.98 0.30
C ARG A 126 -16.26 3.99 0.77
N VAL A 127 -16.04 3.43 1.95
CA VAL A 127 -14.71 3.13 2.46
C VAL A 127 -14.67 1.68 2.94
N VAL A 128 -13.52 1.04 2.70
CA VAL A 128 -13.22 -0.29 3.20
C VAL A 128 -11.94 -0.26 4.02
N TYR A 129 -11.95 -0.96 5.15
CA TYR A 129 -10.78 -1.13 6.01
C TYR A 129 -10.83 -2.51 6.69
N GLU A 130 -9.69 -2.99 7.19
CA GLU A 130 -9.64 -4.26 7.92
C GLU A 130 -10.47 -4.19 9.20
N VAL A 131 -11.09 -5.31 9.58
CA VAL A 131 -11.70 -5.41 10.91
C VAL A 131 -10.56 -5.38 11.96
N PRO A 132 -10.59 -4.45 12.94
CA PRO A 132 -9.57 -4.39 13.98
C PRO A 132 -9.36 -5.73 14.69
N GLY A 133 -8.10 -6.14 14.84
CA GLY A 133 -7.74 -7.43 15.44
C GLY A 133 -7.92 -8.66 14.54
N ARG A 134 -8.38 -8.49 13.30
CA ARG A 134 -8.58 -9.59 12.32
C ARG A 134 -7.75 -9.40 11.04
N GLY A 135 -6.62 -8.73 11.15
CA GLY A 135 -5.63 -8.62 10.07
C GLY A 135 -4.98 -9.97 9.74
N TYR A 136 -3.78 -9.95 9.16
CA TYR A 136 -3.11 -11.19 8.73
C TYR A 136 -2.93 -12.21 9.86
N GLN A 137 -3.32 -13.45 9.58
CA GLN A 137 -3.12 -14.65 10.38
C GLN A 137 -2.60 -15.76 9.47
N SER A 138 -2.02 -16.82 10.06
CA SER A 138 -1.51 -17.98 9.30
C SER A 138 -2.57 -18.61 8.37
N GLN A 139 -3.85 -18.54 8.75
CA GLN A 139 -5.00 -19.05 8.00
C GLN A 139 -5.64 -18.05 7.02
N SER A 140 -5.16 -16.80 6.99
CA SER A 140 -5.72 -15.75 6.12
C SER A 140 -5.45 -16.02 4.64
N VAL A 141 -4.42 -16.80 4.31
CA VAL A 141 -4.09 -17.18 2.93
C VAL A 141 -3.99 -18.69 2.81
N THR A 142 -4.66 -19.24 1.82
CA THR A 142 -4.51 -20.65 1.42
C THR A 142 -3.73 -20.71 0.12
N VAL A 143 -2.59 -21.41 0.15
CA VAL A 143 -1.79 -21.70 -1.04
C VAL A 143 -2.49 -22.83 -1.79
N GLN A 144 -2.92 -22.58 -3.02
CA GLN A 144 -3.51 -23.62 -3.88
C GLN A 144 -2.40 -24.35 -4.64
N ASP A 145 -1.52 -23.58 -5.26
CA ASP A 145 -0.33 -24.07 -5.96
C ASP A 145 0.76 -22.98 -5.96
N ARG A 146 1.78 -23.13 -6.81
CA ARG A 146 2.93 -22.20 -6.91
C ARG A 146 2.52 -20.76 -7.28
N ASP A 147 1.45 -20.63 -8.04
CA ASP A 147 1.08 -19.40 -8.75
C ASP A 147 -0.36 -18.95 -8.40
N HIS A 148 -1.07 -19.67 -7.53
CA HIS A 148 -2.44 -19.37 -7.12
C HIS A 148 -2.62 -19.44 -5.60
N TRP A 149 -3.34 -18.44 -5.09
CA TRP A 149 -3.67 -18.32 -3.67
C TRP A 149 -5.11 -17.87 -3.47
N ILE A 150 -5.67 -18.19 -2.30
CA ILE A 150 -6.93 -17.63 -1.82
C ILE A 150 -6.64 -16.79 -0.59
N ALA A 151 -6.81 -15.47 -0.68
CA ALA A 151 -6.73 -14.54 0.43
C ALA A 151 -8.13 -14.30 1.02
N ARG A 152 -8.32 -14.55 2.32
CA ARG A 152 -9.55 -14.28 3.05
C ARG A 152 -9.40 -12.97 3.78
N LEU A 153 -10.09 -11.94 3.30
CA LEU A 153 -10.05 -10.61 3.89
C LEU A 153 -11.29 -10.38 4.75
N ASP A 154 -11.10 -10.13 6.04
CA ASP A 154 -12.16 -9.70 6.95
C ASP A 154 -12.18 -8.17 6.97
N VAL A 155 -13.17 -7.58 6.30
CA VAL A 155 -13.24 -6.13 6.13
C VAL A 155 -14.55 -5.55 6.63
N VAL A 156 -14.48 -4.29 7.04
CA VAL A 156 -15.64 -3.43 7.25
C VAL A 156 -15.84 -2.61 5.98
N ALA A 157 -17.05 -2.61 5.44
CA ALA A 157 -17.48 -1.70 4.40
C ALA A 157 -18.52 -0.74 4.96
N ASP A 158 -18.16 0.54 5.03
CA ASP A 158 -19.07 1.62 5.39
C ASP A 158 -19.47 2.36 4.11
N GLU A 159 -20.77 2.54 3.92
CA GLU A 159 -21.35 3.32 2.83
C GLU A 159 -22.19 4.46 3.39
N TYR A 160 -21.99 5.65 2.82
CA TYR A 160 -22.67 6.89 3.18
C TYR A 160 -23.41 7.47 1.98
N PHE A 161 -24.48 8.20 2.26
CA PHE A 161 -25.20 9.03 1.29
C PHE A 161 -25.41 10.40 1.92
N HIS A 162 -24.87 11.46 1.33
CA HIS A 162 -24.89 12.82 1.88
C HIS A 162 -24.56 12.90 3.40
N ALA A 163 -23.47 12.24 3.81
CA ALA A 163 -22.99 12.12 5.20
C ALA A 163 -23.85 11.27 6.15
N GLU A 164 -24.97 10.70 5.70
CA GLU A 164 -25.74 9.72 6.47
C GLU A 164 -25.20 8.30 6.25
N PRO A 165 -24.93 7.52 7.31
CA PRO A 165 -24.50 6.13 7.17
C PRO A 165 -25.69 5.28 6.69
N VAL A 166 -25.56 4.66 5.52
CA VAL A 166 -26.63 3.83 4.96
C VAL A 166 -26.33 2.35 5.10
N LYS A 167 -25.05 1.97 5.16
CA LYS A 167 -24.66 0.57 5.31
C LYS A 167 -23.37 0.46 6.09
N ARG A 168 -23.34 -0.52 6.99
CA ARG A 168 -22.13 -1.01 7.65
C ARG A 168 -22.15 -2.52 7.62
N ALA A 169 -21.20 -3.10 6.91
CA ALA A 169 -21.14 -4.54 6.71
C ALA A 169 -19.76 -5.08 7.09
N LEU A 170 -19.73 -6.03 8.02
CA LEU A 170 -18.55 -6.84 8.31
C LEU A 170 -18.64 -8.09 7.45
N VAL A 171 -17.70 -8.25 6.52
CA VAL A 171 -17.75 -9.30 5.49
C VAL A 171 -16.37 -9.91 5.29
N ARG A 172 -16.35 -11.24 5.18
CA ARG A 172 -15.21 -12.02 4.74
C ARG A 172 -15.26 -12.20 3.23
N TYR A 173 -14.27 -11.67 2.53
CA TYR A 173 -14.11 -11.83 1.08
C TYR A 173 -13.04 -12.88 0.78
N PRO A 174 -13.40 -14.02 0.15
CA PRO A 174 -12.40 -14.96 -0.36
C PRO A 174 -11.95 -14.51 -1.76
N LEU A 175 -10.79 -13.88 -1.84
CA LEU A 175 -10.21 -13.38 -3.09
C LEU A 175 -9.24 -14.39 -3.71
N LYS A 176 -9.35 -14.63 -5.01
CA LYS A 176 -8.33 -15.33 -5.78
C LYS A 176 -7.20 -14.37 -6.12
N VAL A 177 -5.98 -14.75 -5.82
CA VAL A 177 -4.76 -14.04 -6.20
C VAL A 177 -3.94 -14.97 -7.08
N VAL A 178 -3.42 -14.45 -8.18
CA VAL A 178 -2.60 -15.20 -9.12
C VAL A 178 -1.27 -14.51 -9.35
N ARG A 179 -0.25 -15.28 -9.70
CA ARG A 179 1.00 -14.73 -10.24
C ARG A 179 0.68 -14.04 -11.56
N TRP A 180 1.20 -12.84 -11.73
CA TRP A 180 0.94 -12.02 -12.90
C TRP A 180 2.24 -11.42 -13.41
N GLU A 181 2.88 -12.13 -14.34
CA GLU A 181 4.13 -11.70 -14.95
C GLU A 181 3.82 -10.78 -16.14
N GLY A 182 4.41 -9.59 -16.12
CA GLY A 182 4.14 -8.53 -17.09
C GLY A 182 5.08 -7.35 -16.92
N ASP A 183 4.62 -6.15 -17.24
CA ASP A 183 5.40 -4.91 -17.08
C ASP A 183 5.51 -4.53 -15.59
N ALA A 184 6.70 -4.73 -15.01
CA ALA A 184 7.00 -4.44 -13.61
C ALA A 184 6.89 -2.95 -13.26
N GLU A 185 7.02 -2.04 -14.25
CA GLU A 185 6.84 -0.59 -14.02
C GLU A 185 5.36 -0.26 -13.77
N ARG A 186 4.44 -1.07 -14.30
CA ARG A 186 2.98 -0.91 -14.10
C ARG A 186 2.45 -1.76 -12.96
N ASN A 187 3.02 -2.94 -12.75
CA ASN A 187 2.67 -3.84 -11.66
C ASN A 187 3.94 -4.38 -10.96
N PRO A 188 4.46 -3.65 -9.96
CA PRO A 188 5.67 -4.07 -9.24
C PRO A 188 5.44 -5.26 -8.31
N PHE A 189 4.18 -5.65 -8.04
CA PHE A 189 3.88 -6.78 -7.17
C PHE A 189 4.04 -8.14 -7.88
N GLY A 190 3.93 -8.18 -9.21
CA GLY A 190 3.89 -9.44 -9.97
C GLY A 190 2.70 -10.34 -9.60
N LEU A 191 1.61 -9.73 -9.10
CA LEU A 191 0.40 -10.40 -8.65
C LEU A 191 -0.83 -9.72 -9.26
N ALA A 192 -1.90 -10.48 -9.47
CA ALA A 192 -3.20 -9.95 -9.88
C ALA A 192 -4.34 -10.58 -9.08
N LEU A 193 -5.42 -9.81 -8.91
CA LEU A 193 -6.68 -10.33 -8.41
C LEU A 193 -7.44 -11.02 -9.55
N ASP A 194 -7.85 -12.26 -9.30
CA ASP A 194 -8.79 -13.02 -10.15
C ASP A 194 -10.18 -13.09 -9.50
N CYS A 195 -10.58 -11.98 -8.87
CA CYS A 195 -11.86 -11.76 -8.22
C CYS A 195 -12.15 -12.76 -7.08
N TYR A 196 -13.30 -13.43 -7.04
CA TYR A 196 -13.76 -14.18 -5.88
C TYR A 196 -13.59 -15.69 -6.04
N ALA A 197 -13.10 -16.36 -5.01
CA ALA A 197 -13.04 -17.83 -4.92
C ALA A 197 -14.37 -18.45 -4.47
N GLY A 198 -15.28 -17.64 -3.94
CA GLY A 198 -16.58 -18.06 -3.41
C GLY A 198 -17.42 -16.86 -3.01
N VAL A 199 -18.61 -17.13 -2.49
CA VAL A 199 -19.54 -16.06 -2.07
C VAL A 199 -18.99 -15.36 -0.82
N PRO A 200 -18.93 -14.01 -0.79
CA PRO A 200 -18.57 -13.26 0.41
C PRO A 200 -19.49 -13.59 1.58
N GLN A 201 -18.93 -13.80 2.76
CA GLN A 201 -19.67 -14.22 3.95
C GLN A 201 -19.81 -13.07 4.94
N ARG A 202 -21.03 -12.77 5.38
CA ARG A 202 -21.23 -11.79 6.46
C ARG A 202 -20.70 -12.36 7.77
N LEU A 203 -19.91 -11.58 8.49
CA LEU A 203 -19.46 -11.91 9.84
C LEU A 203 -20.55 -11.47 10.81
N GLU A 204 -21.07 -12.40 11.62
CA GLU A 204 -22.12 -12.14 12.61
C GLU A 204 -21.59 -11.28 13.77
N ALA A 205 -21.44 -9.97 13.53
CA ALA A 205 -21.07 -8.98 14.55
C ALA A 205 -21.32 -7.53 14.11
N ALA A 206 -22.21 -7.26 13.14
CA ALA A 206 -22.56 -5.87 12.80
C ALA A 206 -23.74 -5.41 13.68
N PRO A 207 -23.57 -4.47 14.64
CA PRO A 207 -24.71 -3.78 15.20
C PRO A 207 -25.49 -3.13 14.05
N PRO A 208 -26.84 -3.15 14.10
CA PRO A 208 -27.63 -2.44 13.10
C PRO A 208 -27.19 -0.97 13.05
N ALA A 209 -27.22 -0.36 11.87
CA ALA A 209 -26.96 1.07 11.73
C ALA A 209 -27.85 1.84 12.72
N PRO A 210 -27.33 2.86 13.43
CA PRO A 210 -28.15 3.66 14.31
C PRO A 210 -29.29 4.27 13.47
N LYS A 211 -30.53 3.97 13.84
CA LYS A 211 -31.70 4.58 13.20
C LYS A 211 -31.61 6.10 13.47
N PRO A 212 -31.80 6.96 12.46
CA PRO A 212 -31.91 8.39 12.73
C PRO A 212 -33.06 8.60 13.70
N GLU A 213 -32.74 9.20 14.86
CA GLU A 213 -33.72 9.59 15.85
C GLU A 213 -34.60 10.66 15.19
N LYS A 214 -35.85 10.30 14.87
CA LYS A 214 -36.82 11.27 14.38
C LYS A 214 -37.15 12.20 15.54
N SER A 215 -36.40 13.30 15.68
CA SER A 215 -36.87 14.45 16.45
C SER A 215 -38.01 15.10 15.64
N GLY A 216 -39.21 14.57 15.84
CA GLY A 216 -40.42 15.24 15.40
C GLY A 216 -40.56 16.53 16.19
N VAL A 217 -40.06 17.64 15.66
CA VAL A 217 -40.45 18.98 16.11
C VAL A 217 -41.60 19.42 15.22
N PHE A 218 -42.79 18.97 15.58
CA PHE A 218 -44.03 19.69 15.32
C PHE A 218 -44.66 19.99 16.67
N GLN A 219 -44.35 21.18 17.20
CA GLN A 219 -45.21 21.99 18.05
C GLN A 219 -44.97 23.44 17.69
#